data_AF-A0A5M5DVQ5-F1
#
_entry.id   AF-A0A5M5DVQ5-F1
#
_cell.length_a   1.000
_cell.length_b   1.000
_cell.length_c   1.000
_cell.angle_alpha   90.00
_cell.angle_beta   90.00
_cell.angle_gamma   90.00
#
_symmetry.space_group_name_H-M   'P 1'
#
loop_
_entity.id
_entity.type
_entity.pdbx_description
1 polymer ?
#
loop_
_entity_poly.entity_id
_entity_poly.type
_entity_poly.pdbx_seq_one_letter_code
_entity_poly.pdbx_strand_id
1 'polypeptide(L)'
;MEINNALAKWAERTTVFYNEVAARLGDDAPAFYTQSPLQNMMTSPKVLIIGINPGSGGSYKEQCNNNSWGLHGNLMNGSHLMKGNPFWPEHHKWLFWKRLRQLFDERNNPLDDENAYVITNASFFATFKAKELNKDVLMKTIRCSLELIDILKPQFIIVLSGKSLLRTMSEVDKEIHYTRLFNSYSNVVVGNIHGVPCCGVPHPSASLLREERTLIKKVVTQVYNKEEFVKGDYESLLNIINERKNNSAHSDNVIYDLYKAIIAHDFAPYVCYEKHDKFRRYDLQNGLQLTIACNSSTKAIAIRPKDYKGEKDIDKMPIPHIGEIFNCLEEVGYISDPHWLAVKPLNRLLFDDVNIEADRIEKEVLETVGKINQILYRQQ
;
A
#
# COMPACT_ATOMS: atom_id res chain seq x y z
N MET A 1 -17.13 18.96 -20.39
CA MET A 1 -18.58 18.71 -20.62
C MET A 1 -18.84 17.34 -21.25
N GLU A 2 -18.00 16.88 -22.20
CA GLU A 2 -18.15 15.52 -22.78
C GLU A 2 -17.84 14.38 -21.81
N ILE A 3 -16.80 14.52 -20.98
CA ILE A 3 -16.37 13.47 -20.04
C ILE A 3 -17.44 13.13 -18.99
N ASN A 4 -18.12 14.12 -18.41
CA ASN A 4 -19.18 13.90 -17.41
C ASN A 4 -20.37 13.12 -17.97
N ASN A 5 -20.78 13.42 -19.20
CA ASN A 5 -21.88 12.70 -19.83
C ASN A 5 -21.48 11.25 -20.16
N ALA A 6 -20.24 11.03 -20.61
CA ALA A 6 -19.71 9.70 -20.84
C ALA A 6 -19.60 8.89 -19.54
N LEU A 7 -19.10 9.52 -18.46
CA LEU A 7 -19.02 8.93 -17.12
C LEU A 7 -20.40 8.59 -16.56
N ALA A 8 -21.40 9.48 -16.68
CA ALA A 8 -22.75 9.20 -16.22
C ALA A 8 -23.36 7.99 -16.94
N LYS A 9 -23.23 7.93 -18.28
CA LYS A 9 -23.70 6.79 -19.08
C LYS A 9 -22.97 5.50 -18.72
N TRP A 10 -21.65 5.56 -18.52
CA TRP A 10 -20.85 4.43 -18.08
C TRP A 10 -21.25 3.95 -16.69
N ALA A 11 -21.48 4.87 -15.75
CA ALA A 11 -21.88 4.55 -14.39
C ALA A 11 -23.24 3.84 -14.38
N GLU A 12 -24.22 4.31 -15.15
CA GLU A 12 -25.52 3.63 -15.26
C GLU A 12 -25.36 2.19 -15.78
N ARG A 13 -24.69 1.99 -16.92
CA ARG A 13 -24.46 0.63 -17.46
C ARG A 13 -23.69 -0.27 -16.50
N THR A 14 -22.67 0.29 -15.85
CA THR A 14 -21.84 -0.42 -14.88
C THR A 14 -22.68 -0.87 -13.68
N THR A 15 -23.51 0.01 -13.13
CA THR A 15 -24.36 -0.37 -11.98
C THR A 15 -25.38 -1.44 -12.34
N VAL A 16 -26.01 -1.37 -13.52
CA VAL A 16 -26.89 -2.45 -14.01
C VAL A 16 -26.13 -3.78 -14.04
N PHE A 17 -24.94 -3.81 -14.64
CA PHE A 17 -24.12 -5.01 -14.70
C PHE A 17 -23.72 -5.54 -13.31
N TYR A 18 -23.24 -4.68 -12.42
CA TYR A 18 -22.85 -5.09 -11.06
C TYR A 18 -24.04 -5.55 -10.22
N ASN A 19 -25.20 -4.92 -10.36
CA ASN A 19 -26.44 -5.35 -9.71
C ASN A 19 -26.84 -6.76 -10.15
N GLU A 20 -26.76 -7.07 -11.45
CA GLU A 20 -27.02 -8.41 -11.97
C GLU A 20 -26.02 -9.45 -11.43
N VAL A 21 -24.73 -9.10 -11.37
CA VAL A 21 -23.71 -9.98 -10.81
C VAL A 21 -23.98 -10.21 -9.32
N ALA A 22 -24.28 -9.17 -8.55
CA ALA A 22 -24.62 -9.28 -7.14
C ALA A 22 -25.86 -10.15 -6.92
N ALA A 23 -26.92 -9.98 -7.72
CA ALA A 23 -28.12 -10.81 -7.64
C ALA A 23 -27.82 -12.31 -7.85
N ARG A 24 -26.89 -12.64 -8.75
CA ARG A 24 -26.45 -14.03 -8.98
C ARG A 24 -25.59 -14.59 -7.84
N LEU A 25 -24.88 -13.72 -7.12
CA LEU A 25 -24.08 -14.10 -5.94
C LEU A 25 -24.92 -14.28 -4.67
N GLY A 26 -26.14 -13.74 -4.64
CA GLY A 26 -27.09 -13.92 -3.55
C GLY A 26 -26.91 -12.92 -2.40
N ASP A 27 -27.45 -13.26 -1.22
CA ASP A 27 -27.47 -12.37 -0.05
C ASP A 27 -26.08 -11.99 0.47
N ASP A 28 -25.08 -12.84 0.23
CA ASP A 28 -23.67 -12.63 0.61
C ASP A 28 -22.85 -11.93 -0.47
N ALA A 29 -23.49 -11.42 -1.53
CA ALA A 29 -22.81 -10.64 -2.56
C ALA A 29 -22.02 -9.49 -1.92
N PRO A 30 -20.75 -9.28 -2.26
CA PRO A 30 -19.99 -8.18 -1.67
C PRO A 30 -20.57 -6.83 -2.06
N ALA A 31 -20.48 -5.83 -1.18
CA ALA A 31 -20.76 -4.43 -1.53
C ALA A 31 -19.90 -3.99 -2.73
N PHE A 32 -20.33 -2.99 -3.50
CA PHE A 32 -19.50 -2.47 -4.59
C PHE A 32 -19.54 -0.95 -4.73
N TYR A 33 -18.40 -0.37 -5.14
CA TYR A 33 -18.23 1.08 -5.32
C TYR A 33 -16.92 1.44 -6.03
N THR A 34 -16.85 2.65 -6.59
CA THR A 34 -15.59 3.25 -7.07
C THR A 34 -14.81 3.85 -5.89
N GLN A 35 -13.48 3.75 -5.91
CA GLN A 35 -12.68 4.15 -4.74
C GLN A 35 -12.68 5.67 -4.52
N SER A 36 -12.36 6.44 -5.56
CA SER A 36 -12.49 7.91 -5.55
C SER A 36 -13.81 8.35 -6.20
N PRO A 37 -14.36 9.52 -5.82
CA PRO A 37 -15.48 10.12 -6.53
C PRO A 37 -15.11 10.43 -7.98
N LEU A 38 -16.09 10.32 -8.88
CA LEU A 38 -15.97 10.61 -10.32
C LEU A 38 -16.86 11.79 -10.76
N GLN A 39 -17.82 12.18 -9.92
CA GLN A 39 -18.86 13.15 -10.23
C GLN A 39 -18.37 14.57 -10.59
N ASN A 40 -17.16 14.94 -10.16
CA ASN A 40 -16.59 16.27 -10.36
C ASN A 40 -15.51 16.30 -11.45
N MET A 41 -15.33 15.20 -12.20
CA MET A 41 -14.26 15.09 -13.20
C MET A 41 -14.52 15.97 -14.42
N MET A 42 -13.89 17.14 -14.49
CA MET A 42 -14.07 18.07 -15.61
C MET A 42 -13.09 17.84 -16.76
N THR A 43 -11.95 17.23 -16.47
CA THR A 43 -10.82 17.03 -17.39
C THR A 43 -10.23 15.63 -17.22
N SER A 44 -9.46 15.17 -18.20
CA SER A 44 -8.67 13.95 -18.07
C SER A 44 -7.68 14.06 -16.90
N PRO A 45 -7.62 13.06 -16.00
CA PRO A 45 -6.66 13.10 -14.89
C PRO A 45 -5.23 12.91 -15.42
N LYS A 46 -4.25 13.46 -14.70
CA LYS A 46 -2.84 13.17 -14.95
C LYS A 46 -2.53 11.71 -14.64
N VAL A 47 -3.05 11.18 -13.53
CA VAL A 47 -2.77 9.81 -13.07
C VAL A 47 -4.04 9.05 -12.76
N LEU A 48 -4.13 7.81 -13.25
CA LEU A 48 -5.11 6.84 -12.78
C LEU A 48 -4.40 5.73 -11.99
N ILE A 49 -4.86 5.44 -10.78
CA ILE A 49 -4.34 4.35 -9.94
C ILE A 49 -5.38 3.24 -9.88
N ILE A 50 -4.97 2.01 -10.21
CA ILE A 50 -5.86 0.84 -10.29
C ILE A 50 -5.41 -0.21 -9.28
N GLY A 51 -6.24 -0.46 -8.27
CA GLY A 51 -6.13 -1.61 -7.36
C GLY A 51 -6.82 -2.86 -7.91
N ILE A 52 -6.77 -3.97 -7.16
CA ILE A 52 -7.54 -5.18 -7.52
C ILE A 52 -9.02 -4.93 -7.22
N ASN A 53 -9.31 -4.56 -5.97
CA ASN A 53 -10.65 -4.33 -5.46
C ASN A 53 -10.62 -3.48 -4.18
N PRO A 54 -11.72 -2.81 -3.80
CA PRO A 54 -11.75 -2.06 -2.55
C PRO A 54 -11.53 -2.97 -1.33
N GLY A 55 -10.69 -2.50 -0.40
CA GLY A 55 -10.33 -3.21 0.83
C GLY A 55 -11.32 -3.00 1.97
N SER A 56 -12.58 -3.33 1.77
CA SER A 56 -13.61 -3.31 2.82
C SER A 56 -14.48 -4.54 2.74
N GLY A 57 -14.94 -5.05 3.88
CA GLY A 57 -15.99 -6.07 3.90
C GLY A 57 -17.40 -5.48 3.79
N GLY A 58 -18.38 -6.32 4.10
CA GLY A 58 -19.80 -5.98 4.09
C GLY A 58 -20.52 -6.52 2.86
N SER A 59 -21.77 -6.93 3.04
CA SER A 59 -22.61 -7.39 1.95
C SER A 59 -23.23 -6.21 1.20
N TYR A 60 -23.62 -6.46 -0.05
CA TYR A 60 -24.35 -5.48 -0.86
C TYR A 60 -25.71 -5.14 -0.24
N LYS A 61 -26.36 -6.13 0.38
CA LYS A 61 -27.60 -5.94 1.13
C LYS A 61 -27.42 -4.98 2.31
N GLU A 62 -26.33 -5.11 3.06
CA GLU A 62 -25.99 -4.16 4.12
C GLU A 62 -25.68 -2.77 3.55
N GLN A 63 -24.98 -2.69 2.42
CA GLN A 63 -24.68 -1.43 1.73
C GLN A 63 -25.96 -0.67 1.35
N CYS A 64 -26.94 -1.36 0.74
CA CYS A 64 -28.23 -0.75 0.35
C CYS A 64 -28.99 -0.16 1.54
N ASN A 65 -28.85 -0.75 2.72
CA ASN A 65 -29.55 -0.33 3.94
C ASN A 65 -28.74 0.66 4.81
N ASN A 66 -27.49 0.96 4.44
CA ASN A 66 -26.61 1.82 5.21
C ASN A 66 -26.76 3.30 4.77
N ASN A 67 -27.12 4.15 5.73
CA ASN A 67 -27.35 5.58 5.50
C ASN A 67 -26.15 6.32 4.89
N SER A 68 -24.92 5.88 5.17
CA SER A 68 -23.70 6.51 4.64
C SER A 68 -23.62 6.45 3.10
N TRP A 69 -24.30 5.47 2.49
CA TRP A 69 -24.34 5.29 1.03
C TRP A 69 -25.48 6.05 0.36
N GLY A 70 -26.49 6.50 1.12
CA GLY A 70 -27.64 7.24 0.59
C GLY A 70 -28.57 6.42 -0.30
N LEU A 71 -28.51 5.09 -0.25
CA LEU A 71 -29.31 4.20 -1.09
C LEU A 71 -30.75 4.00 -0.58
N HIS A 72 -30.98 4.15 0.74
CA HIS A 72 -32.29 4.06 1.39
C HIS A 72 -33.07 2.78 1.02
N GLY A 73 -32.37 1.63 1.00
CA GLY A 73 -32.93 0.31 0.66
C GLY A 73 -33.01 0.02 -0.84
N ASN A 74 -32.68 0.98 -1.70
CA ASN A 74 -32.68 0.79 -3.15
C ASN A 74 -31.36 0.19 -3.65
N LEU A 75 -31.37 -0.36 -4.86
CA LEU A 75 -30.16 -0.77 -5.56
C LEU A 75 -29.29 0.45 -5.91
N MET A 76 -27.98 0.22 -5.97
CA MET A 76 -26.99 1.13 -6.54
C MET A 76 -27.40 1.55 -7.95
N ASN A 77 -27.29 2.84 -8.23
CA ASN A 77 -27.50 3.44 -9.55
C ASN A 77 -26.28 4.27 -9.96
N GLY A 78 -26.22 4.71 -11.21
CA GLY A 78 -25.06 5.42 -11.75
C GLY A 78 -24.66 6.64 -10.92
N SER A 79 -25.65 7.44 -10.47
CA SER A 79 -25.39 8.63 -9.64
C SER A 79 -24.71 8.30 -8.30
N HIS A 80 -25.07 7.19 -7.66
CA HIS A 80 -24.43 6.75 -6.41
C HIS A 80 -23.06 6.15 -6.66
N LEU A 81 -22.88 5.39 -7.76
CA LEU A 81 -21.56 4.85 -8.11
C LEU A 81 -20.54 5.97 -8.38
N MET A 82 -20.97 7.09 -8.97
CA MET A 82 -20.10 8.25 -9.20
C MET A 82 -19.71 9.02 -7.94
N LYS A 83 -20.45 8.89 -6.83
CA LYS A 83 -20.06 9.46 -5.53
C LYS A 83 -18.86 8.73 -4.92
N GLY A 84 -18.63 7.48 -5.32
CA GLY A 84 -17.55 6.65 -4.82
C GLY A 84 -17.67 6.29 -3.34
N ASN A 85 -16.54 6.03 -2.70
CA ASN A 85 -16.48 5.65 -1.30
C ASN A 85 -16.91 6.83 -0.39
N PRO A 86 -17.95 6.67 0.47
CA PRO A 86 -18.42 7.77 1.34
C PRO A 86 -17.39 8.21 2.39
N PHE A 87 -16.38 7.39 2.68
CA PHE A 87 -15.29 7.72 3.58
C PHE A 87 -14.11 8.42 2.88
N TRP A 88 -14.20 8.66 1.57
CA TRP A 88 -13.17 9.33 0.79
C TRP A 88 -12.73 10.70 1.32
N PRO A 89 -13.58 11.58 1.90
CA PRO A 89 -13.11 12.87 2.44
C PRO A 89 -11.96 12.74 3.45
N GLU A 90 -11.84 11.60 4.13
CA GLU A 90 -10.81 11.32 5.13
C GLU A 90 -9.62 10.51 4.57
N HIS A 91 -9.57 10.28 3.26
CA HIS A 91 -8.59 9.38 2.64
C HIS A 91 -7.14 9.78 2.88
N HIS A 92 -6.87 11.09 3.00
CA HIS A 92 -5.55 11.63 3.30
C HIS A 92 -4.96 11.13 4.64
N LYS A 93 -5.81 10.67 5.56
CA LYS A 93 -5.41 10.10 6.85
C LYS A 93 -4.98 8.64 6.73
N TRP A 94 -5.40 7.92 5.68
CA TRP A 94 -5.16 6.50 5.52
C TRP A 94 -3.67 6.22 5.28
N LEU A 95 -3.13 5.18 5.92
CA LEU A 95 -1.74 4.78 5.69
C LEU A 95 -1.51 4.35 4.24
N PHE A 96 -2.52 3.72 3.62
CA PHE A 96 -2.53 3.40 2.20
C PHE A 96 -2.26 4.63 1.33
N TRP A 97 -2.96 5.75 1.59
CA TRP A 97 -2.80 6.99 0.84
C TRP A 97 -1.39 7.56 0.98
N LYS A 98 -0.88 7.60 2.20
CA LYS A 98 0.47 8.10 2.50
C LYS A 98 1.53 7.29 1.75
N ARG A 99 1.39 5.97 1.71
CA ARG A 99 2.28 5.07 0.95
C ARG A 99 2.11 5.19 -0.57
N LEU A 100 0.92 5.53 -1.07
CA LEU A 100 0.73 5.84 -2.49
C LEU A 100 1.48 7.11 -2.89
N ARG A 101 1.41 8.18 -2.08
CA ARG A 101 2.14 9.43 -2.35
C ARG A 101 3.65 9.19 -2.51
N GLN A 102 4.24 8.30 -1.72
CA GLN A 102 5.66 7.95 -1.79
C GLN A 102 6.11 7.35 -3.13
N LEU A 103 5.18 6.87 -3.98
CA LEU A 103 5.52 6.37 -5.31
C LEU A 103 6.01 7.48 -6.25
N PHE A 104 5.70 8.74 -5.94
CA PHE A 104 6.03 9.91 -6.75
C PHE A 104 7.08 10.80 -6.06
N ASP A 105 7.64 11.74 -6.82
CA ASP A 105 8.45 12.83 -6.26
C ASP A 105 7.58 13.74 -5.37
N GLU A 106 8.11 14.19 -4.23
CA GLU A 106 7.39 15.06 -3.30
C GLU A 106 7.26 16.49 -3.83
N ARG A 107 8.19 16.98 -4.67
CA ARG A 107 8.14 18.37 -5.14
C ARG A 107 7.02 18.64 -6.13
N ASN A 108 6.55 17.61 -6.84
CA ASN A 108 5.57 17.69 -7.91
C ASN A 108 4.64 16.46 -7.87
N ASN A 109 4.12 16.11 -6.69
CA ASN A 109 3.31 14.91 -6.53
C ASN A 109 1.93 15.10 -7.21
N PRO A 110 1.55 14.27 -8.20
CA PRO A 110 0.24 14.40 -8.85
C PRO A 110 -0.94 14.14 -7.90
N LEU A 111 -0.68 13.56 -6.73
CA LEU A 111 -1.69 13.29 -5.70
C LEU A 111 -1.96 14.49 -4.78
N ASP A 112 -1.31 15.64 -5.00
CA ASP A 112 -1.57 16.85 -4.22
C ASP A 112 -2.76 17.68 -4.75
N ASP A 113 -3.29 17.35 -5.94
CA ASP A 113 -4.47 17.97 -6.55
C ASP A 113 -5.53 16.90 -6.84
N GLU A 114 -6.66 16.95 -6.13
CA GLU A 114 -7.76 15.98 -6.27
C GLU A 114 -8.37 15.93 -7.69
N ASN A 115 -8.16 16.95 -8.52
CA ASN A 115 -8.62 16.94 -9.91
C ASN A 115 -7.60 16.29 -10.87
N ALA A 116 -6.37 16.06 -10.41
CA ALA A 116 -5.28 15.50 -11.21
C ALA A 116 -5.20 13.98 -11.15
N TYR A 117 -5.95 13.32 -10.26
CA TYR A 117 -5.89 11.87 -10.13
C TYR A 117 -7.26 11.21 -9.94
N VAL A 118 -7.32 9.93 -10.27
CA VAL A 118 -8.45 9.05 -9.95
C VAL A 118 -7.88 7.78 -9.33
N ILE A 119 -8.52 7.29 -8.27
CA ILE A 119 -8.25 5.95 -7.74
C ILE A 119 -9.46 5.06 -8.02
N THR A 120 -9.19 3.92 -8.63
CA THR A 120 -10.19 2.92 -8.95
C THR A 120 -9.65 1.51 -8.72
N ASN A 121 -10.44 0.51 -9.06
CA ASN A 121 -10.08 -0.89 -8.93
C ASN A 121 -10.52 -1.68 -10.16
N ALA A 122 -9.79 -2.73 -10.51
CA ALA A 122 -10.17 -3.64 -11.59
C ALA A 122 -11.56 -4.25 -11.38
N SER A 123 -11.94 -4.52 -10.13
CA SER A 123 -13.30 -4.83 -9.72
C SER A 123 -13.77 -3.89 -8.61
N PHE A 124 -14.98 -3.36 -8.72
CA PHE A 124 -15.62 -2.53 -7.69
C PHE A 124 -16.18 -3.33 -6.51
N PHE A 125 -16.25 -4.67 -6.57
CA PHE A 125 -16.68 -5.49 -5.44
C PHE A 125 -15.68 -5.46 -4.29
N ALA A 126 -16.11 -5.00 -3.12
CA ALA A 126 -15.29 -4.83 -1.96
C ALA A 126 -15.18 -6.13 -1.15
N THR A 127 -13.94 -6.56 -0.87
CA THR A 127 -13.68 -7.71 0.01
C THR A 127 -12.57 -7.35 1.00
N PHE A 128 -12.48 -8.06 2.13
CA PHE A 128 -11.40 -7.81 3.09
C PHE A 128 -10.04 -8.16 2.48
N LYS A 129 -9.98 -9.22 1.68
CA LYS A 129 -8.75 -9.65 0.99
C LYS A 129 -9.04 -9.89 -0.48
N ALA A 130 -8.12 -9.48 -1.35
CA ALA A 130 -8.24 -9.68 -2.80
C ALA A 130 -8.46 -11.15 -3.20
N LYS A 131 -7.93 -12.11 -2.44
CA LYS A 131 -8.14 -13.55 -2.69
C LYS A 131 -9.57 -14.05 -2.45
N GLU A 132 -10.38 -13.28 -1.73
CA GLU A 132 -11.80 -13.59 -1.47
C GLU A 132 -12.68 -13.19 -2.65
N LEU A 133 -12.18 -12.33 -3.55
CA LEU A 133 -12.88 -12.00 -4.77
C LEU A 133 -12.78 -13.19 -5.75
N ASN A 134 -13.93 -13.70 -6.16
CA ASN A 134 -14.00 -14.76 -7.15
C ASN A 134 -13.30 -14.35 -8.47
N LYS A 135 -12.43 -15.23 -9.00
CA LYS A 135 -11.64 -14.94 -10.20
C LYS A 135 -12.52 -14.69 -11.43
N ASP A 136 -13.59 -15.44 -11.63
CA ASP A 136 -14.49 -15.26 -12.77
C ASP A 136 -15.26 -13.94 -12.67
N VAL A 137 -15.62 -13.54 -11.44
CA VAL A 137 -16.20 -12.21 -11.19
C VAL A 137 -15.19 -11.12 -11.56
N LEU A 138 -13.94 -11.23 -11.10
CA LEU A 138 -12.87 -10.28 -11.45
C LEU A 138 -12.66 -10.18 -12.97
N MET A 139 -12.58 -11.31 -13.67
CA MET A 139 -12.40 -11.34 -15.12
C MET A 139 -13.54 -10.63 -15.87
N LYS A 140 -14.78 -10.79 -15.39
CA LYS A 140 -15.96 -10.13 -15.98
C LYS A 140 -15.99 -8.63 -15.67
N THR A 141 -15.57 -8.23 -14.48
CA THR A 141 -15.64 -6.83 -14.04
C THR A 141 -14.51 -5.94 -14.56
N ILE A 142 -13.35 -6.50 -14.92
CA ILE A 142 -12.23 -5.75 -15.52
C ILE A 142 -12.66 -4.88 -16.70
N ARG A 143 -13.61 -5.33 -17.52
CA ARG A 143 -14.11 -4.59 -18.67
C ARG A 143 -14.71 -3.22 -18.30
N CYS A 144 -15.40 -3.13 -17.17
CA CYS A 144 -15.94 -1.86 -16.67
C CYS A 144 -14.81 -0.85 -16.37
N SER A 145 -13.70 -1.35 -15.84
CA SER A 145 -12.51 -0.53 -15.55
C SER A 145 -11.76 -0.12 -16.82
N LEU A 146 -11.72 -0.98 -17.85
CA LEU A 146 -11.14 -0.65 -19.15
C LEU A 146 -11.96 0.43 -19.87
N GLU A 147 -13.29 0.33 -19.89
CA GLU A 147 -14.16 1.40 -20.39
C GLU A 147 -13.93 2.73 -19.66
N LEU A 148 -13.69 2.66 -18.33
CA LEU A 148 -13.38 3.86 -17.55
C LEU A 148 -12.05 4.49 -17.97
N ILE A 149 -11.02 3.69 -18.28
CA ILE A 149 -9.74 4.19 -18.81
C ILE A 149 -9.96 4.93 -20.14
N ASP A 150 -10.77 4.36 -21.04
CA ASP A 150 -11.06 4.96 -22.35
C ASP A 150 -11.81 6.29 -22.26
N ILE A 151 -12.67 6.42 -21.25
CA ILE A 151 -13.42 7.66 -20.98
C ILE A 151 -12.51 8.71 -20.33
N LEU A 152 -11.75 8.31 -19.31
CA LEU A 152 -10.90 9.23 -18.54
C LEU A 152 -9.69 9.70 -19.34
N LYS A 153 -9.13 8.84 -20.20
CA LYS A 153 -7.89 9.08 -20.96
C LYS A 153 -6.77 9.65 -20.07
N PRO A 154 -6.38 8.94 -18.99
CA PRO A 154 -5.33 9.41 -18.11
C PRO A 154 -4.01 9.58 -18.86
N GLN A 155 -3.13 10.46 -18.38
CA GLN A 155 -1.79 10.61 -18.99
C GLN A 155 -0.84 9.47 -18.59
N PHE A 156 -1.08 8.87 -17.42
CA PHE A 156 -0.28 7.79 -16.85
C PHE A 156 -1.11 6.88 -15.95
N ILE A 157 -0.81 5.58 -15.93
CA ILE A 157 -1.52 4.59 -15.11
C ILE A 157 -0.56 3.89 -14.14
N ILE A 158 -0.93 3.83 -12.86
CA ILE A 158 -0.32 2.93 -11.87
C ILE A 158 -1.24 1.73 -11.67
N VAL A 159 -0.70 0.52 -11.81
CA VAL A 159 -1.40 -0.72 -11.48
C VAL A 159 -0.79 -1.34 -10.22
N LEU A 160 -1.56 -1.37 -9.13
CA LEU A 160 -1.13 -1.95 -7.85
C LEU A 160 -1.25 -3.48 -7.89
N SER A 161 -0.32 -4.16 -7.21
CA SER A 161 -0.11 -5.60 -7.43
C SER A 161 0.17 -5.91 -8.91
N GLY A 162 0.90 -5.01 -9.56
CA GLY A 162 0.96 -4.86 -11.01
C GLY A 162 1.30 -6.13 -11.76
N LYS A 163 2.29 -6.92 -11.30
CA LYS A 163 2.65 -8.18 -11.96
C LYS A 163 1.49 -9.17 -12.09
N SER A 164 0.70 -9.34 -11.03
CA SER A 164 -0.46 -10.25 -11.06
C SER A 164 -1.66 -9.61 -11.74
N LEU A 165 -1.91 -8.33 -11.47
CA LEU A 165 -3.11 -7.67 -11.98
C LEU A 165 -3.01 -7.37 -13.48
N LEU A 166 -1.88 -6.86 -13.97
CA LEU A 166 -1.67 -6.66 -15.42
C LEU A 166 -1.74 -7.97 -16.18
N ARG A 167 -1.23 -9.08 -15.62
CA ARG A 167 -1.39 -10.40 -16.23
C ARG A 167 -2.88 -10.73 -16.42
N THR A 168 -3.67 -10.63 -15.34
CA THR A 168 -5.11 -10.89 -15.39
C THR A 168 -5.83 -9.93 -16.36
N MET A 169 -5.50 -8.64 -16.35
CA MET A 169 -6.08 -7.68 -17.29
C MET A 169 -5.71 -8.02 -18.74
N SER A 170 -4.47 -8.44 -19.02
CA SER A 170 -4.03 -8.87 -20.36
C SER A 170 -4.64 -10.21 -20.83
N GLU A 171 -5.20 -10.99 -19.90
CA GLU A 171 -6.02 -12.16 -20.25
C GLU A 171 -7.39 -11.72 -20.79
N VAL A 172 -7.95 -10.62 -20.25
CA VAL A 172 -9.23 -10.03 -20.65
C VAL A 172 -9.11 -9.19 -21.93
N ASP A 173 -8.03 -8.43 -22.06
CA ASP A 173 -7.78 -7.51 -23.17
C ASP A 173 -6.35 -7.65 -23.71
N LYS A 174 -6.22 -7.95 -25.00
CA LYS A 174 -4.93 -8.23 -25.65
C LYS A 174 -4.16 -6.96 -26.04
N GLU A 175 -4.78 -5.79 -26.00
CA GLU A 175 -4.13 -4.50 -26.26
C GLU A 175 -3.33 -4.00 -25.04
N ILE A 176 -3.39 -4.72 -23.92
CA ILE A 176 -2.57 -4.46 -22.74
C ILE A 176 -1.20 -5.12 -22.92
N HIS A 177 -0.16 -4.30 -22.98
CA HIS A 177 1.21 -4.74 -23.15
C HIS A 177 2.06 -4.32 -21.97
N TYR A 178 2.85 -5.25 -21.42
CA TYR A 178 3.78 -4.92 -20.35
C TYR A 178 5.01 -5.82 -20.41
N THR A 179 6.12 -5.32 -19.90
CA THR A 179 7.39 -6.02 -19.80
C THR A 179 8.02 -5.83 -18.43
N ARG A 180 8.88 -6.77 -18.03
CA ARG A 180 9.71 -6.61 -16.84
C ARG A 180 10.90 -5.74 -17.20
N LEU A 181 11.00 -4.59 -16.54
CA LEU A 181 12.10 -3.66 -16.78
C LEU A 181 13.44 -4.24 -16.31
N PHE A 182 13.45 -4.89 -15.14
CA PHE A 182 14.65 -5.46 -14.52
C PHE A 182 14.44 -6.92 -14.09
N ASN A 183 14.31 -7.84 -15.07
CA ASN A 183 14.24 -9.30 -14.90
C ASN A 183 13.65 -9.80 -13.56
N SER A 184 14.40 -10.59 -12.77
CA SER A 184 13.96 -11.17 -11.49
C SER A 184 14.23 -10.27 -10.28
N TYR A 185 14.97 -9.18 -10.45
CA TYR A 185 15.44 -8.34 -9.34
C TYR A 185 14.36 -7.41 -8.80
N SER A 186 13.36 -7.06 -9.62
CA SER A 186 12.26 -6.17 -9.24
C SER A 186 10.89 -6.75 -9.57
N ASN A 187 9.90 -6.36 -8.76
CA ASN A 187 8.48 -6.63 -9.03
C ASN A 187 7.82 -5.48 -9.82
N VAL A 188 8.62 -4.60 -10.43
CA VAL A 188 8.15 -3.48 -11.23
C VAL A 188 8.08 -3.89 -12.70
N VAL A 189 6.97 -3.57 -13.33
CA VAL A 189 6.77 -3.76 -14.77
C VAL A 189 6.37 -2.42 -15.39
N VAL A 190 6.75 -2.22 -16.64
CA VAL A 190 6.40 -1.04 -17.43
C VAL A 190 5.64 -1.48 -18.67
N GLY A 191 4.77 -0.63 -19.19
CA GLY A 191 3.90 -1.04 -20.28
C GLY A 191 2.95 0.05 -20.75
N ASN A 192 1.87 -0.41 -21.36
CA ASN A 192 0.85 0.42 -21.96
C ASN A 192 -0.53 -0.25 -21.81
N ILE A 193 -1.54 0.55 -21.49
CA ILE A 193 -2.96 0.15 -21.51
C ILE A 193 -3.67 1.14 -22.43
N HIS A 194 -4.16 0.66 -23.58
CA HIS A 194 -4.94 1.45 -24.55
C HIS A 194 -4.25 2.76 -24.98
N GLY A 195 -2.94 2.69 -25.26
CA GLY A 195 -2.13 3.84 -25.63
C GLY A 195 -1.59 4.64 -24.44
N VAL A 196 -2.05 4.41 -23.21
CA VAL A 196 -1.58 5.13 -22.01
C VAL A 196 -0.39 4.42 -21.36
N PRO A 197 0.76 5.10 -21.12
CA PRO A 197 1.90 4.50 -20.43
C PRO A 197 1.50 4.08 -19.00
N CYS A 198 1.99 2.92 -18.56
CA CYS A 198 1.68 2.40 -17.22
C CYS A 198 2.89 1.79 -16.50
N CYS A 199 2.88 1.87 -15.17
CA CYS A 199 3.73 1.07 -14.29
C CYS A 199 2.89 0.10 -13.47
N GLY A 200 3.25 -1.17 -13.49
CA GLY A 200 2.78 -2.14 -12.52
C GLY A 200 3.75 -2.22 -11.34
N VAL A 201 3.27 -1.95 -10.13
CA VAL A 201 4.07 -1.91 -8.90
C VAL A 201 3.50 -2.84 -7.83
N PRO A 202 4.29 -3.30 -6.85
CA PRO A 202 3.74 -3.98 -5.67
C PRO A 202 2.66 -3.13 -4.98
N HIS A 203 1.73 -3.79 -4.28
CA HIS A 203 0.75 -3.08 -3.47
C HIS A 203 1.43 -2.18 -2.42
N PRO A 204 0.90 -0.99 -2.05
CA PRO A 204 1.56 -0.09 -1.11
C PRO A 204 1.84 -0.70 0.26
N SER A 205 1.01 -1.64 0.72
CA SER A 205 1.23 -2.40 1.97
C SER A 205 2.22 -3.56 1.84
N ALA A 206 2.80 -3.79 0.66
CA ALA A 206 3.80 -4.84 0.49
C ALA A 206 5.02 -4.57 1.36
N SER A 207 5.49 -5.62 2.02
CA SER A 207 6.73 -5.60 2.80
C SER A 207 7.92 -5.60 1.84
N LEU A 208 8.47 -4.41 1.58
CA LEU A 208 9.55 -4.16 0.63
C LEU A 208 10.77 -3.56 1.34
N LEU A 209 11.96 -3.84 0.81
CA LEU A 209 13.18 -3.14 1.20
C LEU A 209 13.13 -1.66 0.82
N ARG A 210 13.88 -0.82 1.53
CA ARG A 210 14.03 0.62 1.22
C ARG A 210 14.53 0.83 -0.22
N GLU A 211 15.48 0.00 -0.65
CA GLU A 211 16.05 0.05 -1.98
C GLU A 211 15.02 -0.33 -3.06
N GLU A 212 14.13 -1.29 -2.77
CA GLU A 212 13.04 -1.63 -3.68
C GLU A 212 12.05 -0.47 -3.84
N ARG A 213 11.73 0.24 -2.76
CA ARG A 213 10.87 1.44 -2.81
C ARG A 213 11.53 2.58 -3.57
N THR A 214 12.82 2.79 -3.35
CA THR A 214 13.62 3.76 -4.11
C THR A 214 13.62 3.44 -5.60
N LEU A 215 13.77 2.16 -5.95
CA LEU A 215 13.71 1.68 -7.33
C LEU A 215 12.32 1.96 -7.94
N ILE A 216 11.25 1.61 -7.23
CA ILE A 216 9.87 1.85 -7.67
C ILE A 216 9.65 3.35 -7.93
N LYS A 217 10.02 4.21 -6.98
CA LYS A 217 9.86 5.66 -7.12
C LYS A 217 10.61 6.19 -8.35
N LYS A 218 11.89 5.82 -8.51
CA LYS A 218 12.68 6.21 -9.69
C LYS A 218 12.02 5.79 -11.00
N VAL A 219 11.57 4.54 -11.11
CA VAL A 219 10.91 4.04 -12.33
C VAL A 219 9.59 4.76 -12.59
N VAL A 220 8.75 4.92 -11.57
CA VAL A 220 7.47 5.63 -11.69
C VAL A 220 7.69 7.08 -12.14
N THR A 221 8.64 7.79 -11.55
CA THR A 221 8.98 9.16 -11.95
C THR A 221 9.43 9.23 -13.41
N GLN A 222 10.32 8.33 -13.86
CA GLN A 222 10.79 8.33 -15.25
C GLN A 222 9.65 8.06 -16.25
N VAL A 223 8.79 7.07 -16.00
CA VAL A 223 7.67 6.79 -16.92
C VAL A 223 6.67 7.94 -16.92
N TYR A 224 6.35 8.49 -15.74
CA TYR A 224 5.43 9.62 -15.62
C TYR A 224 5.92 10.85 -16.39
N ASN A 225 7.23 11.14 -16.31
CA ASN A 225 7.86 12.24 -17.04
C ASN A 225 8.17 11.92 -18.51
N LYS A 226 7.92 10.69 -18.97
CA LYS A 226 8.25 10.19 -20.31
C LYS A 226 9.75 10.28 -20.63
N GLU A 227 10.57 10.03 -19.62
CA GLU A 227 12.02 9.98 -19.73
C GLU A 227 12.49 8.61 -20.27
N GLU A 228 13.63 8.60 -20.95
CA GLU A 228 14.24 7.34 -21.40
C GLU A 228 14.90 6.59 -20.24
N PHE A 229 14.82 5.27 -20.27
CA PHE A 229 15.49 4.40 -19.30
C PHE A 229 16.96 4.20 -19.67
N VAL A 230 17.86 4.73 -18.86
CA VAL A 230 19.30 4.41 -18.93
C VAL A 230 19.60 3.31 -17.92
N LYS A 231 19.92 2.10 -18.40
CA LYS A 231 20.14 0.92 -17.54
C LYS A 231 21.19 1.17 -16.45
N GLY A 232 22.27 1.89 -16.78
CA GLY A 232 23.35 2.23 -15.85
C GLY A 232 22.89 2.95 -14.59
N ASP A 233 21.81 3.74 -14.67
CA ASP A 233 21.28 4.53 -13.54
C ASP A 233 20.69 3.65 -12.41
N TYR A 234 20.48 2.37 -12.71
CA TYR A 234 19.83 1.41 -11.82
C TYR A 234 20.77 0.31 -11.33
N GLU A 235 21.93 0.09 -11.95
CA GLU A 235 22.77 -1.09 -11.69
C GLU A 235 23.21 -1.20 -10.24
N SER A 236 23.71 -0.10 -9.65
CA SER A 236 24.10 -0.08 -8.24
C SER A 236 22.94 -0.44 -7.30
N LEU A 237 21.74 0.12 -7.55
CA LEU A 237 20.57 -0.14 -6.72
C LEU A 237 20.06 -1.58 -6.87
N LEU A 238 20.08 -2.11 -8.10
CA LEU A 238 19.69 -3.49 -8.39
C LEU A 238 20.66 -4.50 -7.74
N ASN A 239 21.96 -4.21 -7.74
CA ASN A 239 22.96 -5.05 -7.08
C ASN A 239 22.71 -5.13 -5.57
N ILE A 240 22.45 -3.98 -4.89
CA ILE A 240 22.13 -3.96 -3.45
C ILE A 240 20.86 -4.78 -3.15
N ILE A 241 19.81 -4.61 -3.95
CA ILE A 241 18.57 -5.39 -3.79
C ILE A 241 18.85 -6.88 -3.94
N ASN A 242 19.67 -7.26 -4.93
CA ASN A 242 20.00 -8.64 -5.22
C ASN A 242 20.83 -9.29 -4.11
N GLU A 243 21.87 -8.60 -3.63
CA GLU A 243 22.69 -9.04 -2.50
C GLU A 243 21.83 -9.27 -1.26
N ARG A 244 20.96 -8.33 -0.90
CA ARG A 244 20.07 -8.45 0.26
C ARG A 244 19.04 -9.58 0.12
N LYS A 245 18.58 -9.89 -1.09
CA LYS A 245 17.61 -10.97 -1.32
C LYS A 245 18.25 -12.36 -1.36
N ASN A 246 19.48 -12.46 -1.86
CA ASN A 246 20.16 -13.75 -2.04
C ASN A 246 21.13 -14.11 -0.94
N ASN A 247 21.52 -13.16 -0.08
CA ASN A 247 22.37 -13.49 1.05
C ASN A 247 21.66 -14.49 1.96
N SER A 248 22.39 -15.56 2.29
CA SER A 248 21.93 -16.55 3.25
C SER A 248 21.67 -15.85 4.58
N ALA A 249 20.43 -15.92 5.06
CA ALA A 249 20.09 -15.45 6.39
C ALA A 249 21.08 -16.06 7.40
N HIS A 250 21.57 -15.25 8.32
CA HIS A 250 22.37 -15.76 9.43
C HIS A 250 21.62 -16.89 10.14
N SER A 251 22.37 -17.85 10.68
CA SER A 251 21.76 -18.96 11.42
C SER A 251 20.95 -18.44 12.61
N ASP A 252 19.95 -19.22 13.03
CA ASP A 252 19.10 -18.85 14.17
C ASP A 252 19.90 -18.59 15.45
N ASN A 253 21.05 -19.27 15.63
CA ASN A 253 21.95 -19.05 16.75
C ASN A 253 22.61 -17.67 16.68
N VAL A 254 23.12 -17.27 15.51
CA VAL A 254 23.74 -15.94 15.32
C VAL A 254 22.71 -14.82 15.53
N ILE A 255 21.48 -15.01 15.04
CA ILE A 255 20.39 -14.05 15.27
C ILE A 255 19.99 -13.99 16.76
N TYR A 256 20.02 -15.11 17.46
CA TYR A 256 19.76 -15.14 18.90
C TYR A 256 20.88 -14.47 19.71
N ASP A 257 22.14 -14.63 19.31
CA ASP A 257 23.27 -13.93 19.91
C ASP A 257 23.19 -12.43 19.66
N LEU A 258 22.81 -12.00 18.45
CA LEU A 258 22.50 -10.60 18.16
C LEU A 258 21.36 -10.07 19.03
N TYR A 259 20.26 -10.82 19.17
CA TYR A 259 19.18 -10.45 20.09
C TYR A 259 19.68 -10.24 21.51
N LYS A 260 20.48 -11.17 22.06
CA LYS A 260 21.05 -11.06 23.42
C LYS A 260 21.95 -9.84 23.56
N ALA A 261 22.80 -9.57 22.56
CA ALA A 261 23.66 -8.40 22.54
C ALA A 261 22.82 -7.11 22.56
N ILE A 262 21.81 -7.00 21.69
CA ILE A 262 20.91 -5.83 21.64
C ILE A 262 20.22 -5.60 23.00
N ILE A 263 19.64 -6.64 23.62
CA ILE A 263 18.91 -6.46 24.89
C ILE A 263 19.82 -6.26 26.12
N ALA A 264 21.14 -6.42 25.96
CA ALA A 264 22.11 -6.09 27.00
C ALA A 264 22.35 -4.57 27.12
N HIS A 265 22.02 -3.81 26.07
CA HIS A 265 22.05 -2.35 26.08
C HIS A 265 20.94 -1.75 26.95
N ASP A 266 21.23 -0.55 27.47
CA ASP A 266 20.27 0.26 28.20
C ASP A 266 19.60 1.27 27.25
N PHE A 267 18.34 1.00 26.91
CA PHE A 267 17.54 1.90 26.07
C PHE A 267 16.99 3.10 26.86
N ALA A 268 17.75 3.63 27.82
CA ALA A 268 17.35 4.82 28.58
C ALA A 268 17.05 6.00 27.63
N PRO A 269 15.99 6.80 27.90
CA PRO A 269 15.15 6.81 29.10
C PRO A 269 13.94 5.85 29.06
N TYR A 270 13.87 4.93 28.09
CA TYR A 270 12.69 4.10 27.85
C TYR A 270 12.62 2.91 28.83
N VAL A 271 11.50 2.77 29.53
CA VAL A 271 11.33 1.78 30.58
C VAL A 271 10.95 0.43 29.98
N CYS A 272 11.73 -0.61 30.28
CA CYS A 272 11.36 -1.99 29.95
C CYS A 272 10.29 -2.50 30.92
N TYR A 273 9.04 -2.58 30.47
CA TYR A 273 7.89 -2.98 31.29
C TYR A 273 7.52 -4.46 31.18
N GLU A 274 8.08 -5.19 30.21
CA GLU A 274 7.82 -6.63 30.03
C GLU A 274 9.09 -7.34 29.57
N LYS A 275 9.46 -8.39 30.30
CA LYS A 275 10.68 -9.18 30.08
C LYS A 275 10.36 -10.67 30.05
N HIS A 276 10.71 -11.32 28.95
CA HIS A 276 10.59 -12.77 28.77
C HIS A 276 11.80 -13.29 27.99
N ASP A 277 12.27 -14.53 28.19
CA ASP A 277 13.50 -15.06 27.55
C ASP A 277 13.71 -14.68 26.08
N LYS A 278 12.63 -14.65 25.29
CA LYS A 278 12.65 -14.42 23.84
C LYS A 278 12.10 -13.06 23.39
N PHE A 279 11.71 -12.18 24.31
CA PHE A 279 11.37 -10.80 23.95
C PHE A 279 11.50 -9.79 25.11
N ARG A 280 11.63 -8.52 24.74
CA ARG A 280 11.58 -7.36 25.64
C ARG A 280 10.60 -6.34 25.06
N ARG A 281 9.84 -5.66 25.93
CA ARG A 281 9.03 -4.50 25.55
C ARG A 281 9.42 -3.27 26.33
N TYR A 282 9.51 -2.14 25.63
CA TYR A 282 9.87 -0.85 26.17
C TYR A 282 8.77 0.16 25.88
N ASP A 283 8.45 1.00 26.86
CA ASP A 283 7.54 2.12 26.72
C ASP A 283 8.31 3.31 26.14
N LEU A 284 7.90 3.77 24.95
CA LEU A 284 8.54 4.90 24.27
C LEU A 284 8.03 6.26 24.77
N GLN A 285 7.16 6.28 25.79
CA GLN A 285 6.60 7.46 26.47
C GLN A 285 5.78 8.40 25.56
N ASN A 286 5.40 7.92 24.39
CA ASN A 286 4.70 8.67 23.36
C ASN A 286 3.45 7.91 22.85
N GLY A 287 2.96 6.94 23.64
CA GLY A 287 1.87 6.05 23.26
C GLY A 287 2.28 4.87 22.37
N LEU A 288 3.55 4.78 21.96
CA LEU A 288 4.11 3.64 21.24
C LEU A 288 4.91 2.73 22.17
N GLN A 289 5.05 1.48 21.75
CA GLN A 289 5.96 0.50 22.35
C GLN A 289 7.02 0.07 21.33
N LEU A 290 8.22 -0.22 21.83
CA LEU A 290 9.25 -0.98 21.12
C LEU A 290 9.22 -2.42 21.60
N THR A 291 9.31 -3.38 20.69
CA THR A 291 9.42 -4.80 20.99
C THR A 291 10.65 -5.36 20.29
N ILE A 292 11.57 -5.91 21.06
CA ILE A 292 12.74 -6.63 20.55
C ILE A 292 12.49 -8.10 20.82
N ALA A 293 12.36 -8.91 19.77
CA ALA A 293 11.93 -10.30 19.88
C ALA A 293 12.80 -11.23 19.03
N CYS A 294 13.11 -12.39 19.59
CA CYS A 294 13.74 -13.51 18.91
C CYS A 294 13.09 -14.83 19.35
N ASN A 295 11.87 -15.05 18.86
CA ASN A 295 11.11 -16.28 19.03
C ASN A 295 10.88 -16.98 17.68
N SER A 296 10.16 -18.12 17.69
CA SER A 296 9.95 -18.93 16.49
C SER A 296 9.14 -18.21 15.40
N SER A 297 8.26 -17.28 15.76
CA SER A 297 7.42 -16.53 14.83
C SER A 297 7.95 -15.13 14.49
N THR A 298 8.78 -14.55 15.36
CA THR A 298 9.23 -13.15 15.28
C THR A 298 10.71 -13.04 15.66
N LYS A 299 11.53 -12.60 14.69
CA LYS A 299 12.96 -12.28 14.87
C LYS A 299 13.19 -10.84 14.40
N ALA A 300 12.82 -9.88 15.24
CA ALA A 300 12.69 -8.50 14.81
C ALA A 300 12.73 -7.48 15.94
N ILE A 301 12.99 -6.24 15.55
CA ILE A 301 12.70 -5.04 16.32
C ILE A 301 11.43 -4.43 15.73
N ALA A 302 10.40 -4.24 16.53
CA ALA A 302 9.08 -3.82 16.05
C ALA A 302 8.51 -2.70 16.89
N ILE A 303 7.80 -1.78 16.24
CA ILE A 303 7.13 -0.64 16.89
C ILE A 303 5.64 -0.72 16.58
N ARG A 304 4.80 -0.37 17.57
CA ARG A 304 3.34 -0.23 17.43
C ARG A 304 2.76 0.61 18.57
N PRO A 305 1.48 1.03 18.51
CA PRO A 305 0.79 1.58 19.67
C PRO A 305 0.81 0.62 20.87
N LYS A 306 1.09 1.16 22.04
CA LYS A 306 1.20 0.40 23.30
C LYS A 306 -0.10 -0.33 23.65
N ASP A 307 -1.24 0.32 23.39
CA ASP A 307 -2.57 -0.21 23.73
C ASP A 307 -3.16 -1.11 22.63
N TYR A 308 -2.36 -1.49 21.63
CA TYR A 308 -2.83 -2.35 20.54
C TYR A 308 -3.09 -3.79 21.01
N LYS A 309 -4.35 -4.23 20.92
CA LYS A 309 -4.82 -5.56 21.34
C LYS A 309 -4.85 -6.63 20.25
N GLY A 310 -4.50 -6.29 19.00
CA GLY A 310 -4.53 -7.27 17.89
C GLY A 310 -5.91 -7.48 17.24
N GLU A 311 -6.93 -6.71 17.63
CA GLU A 311 -8.32 -6.91 17.17
C GLU A 311 -8.62 -6.27 15.80
N LYS A 312 -7.77 -5.36 15.33
CA LYS A 312 -7.90 -4.64 14.04
C LYS A 312 -6.53 -4.52 13.38
N ASP A 313 -6.45 -4.31 12.08
CA ASP A 313 -5.17 -3.96 11.44
C ASP A 313 -4.64 -2.64 12.02
N ILE A 314 -3.33 -2.52 12.19
CA ILE A 314 -2.71 -1.32 12.77
C ILE A 314 -3.01 -0.05 11.97
N ASP A 315 -3.21 -0.22 10.65
CA ASP A 315 -3.60 0.82 9.70
C ASP A 315 -4.96 1.47 10.03
N LYS A 316 -5.76 0.86 10.92
CA LYS A 316 -7.07 1.35 11.38
C LYS A 316 -6.99 2.09 12.72
N MET A 317 -5.82 2.15 13.36
CA MET A 317 -5.63 2.92 14.59
C MET A 317 -5.34 4.39 14.29
N PRO A 318 -5.98 5.34 15.00
CA PRO A 318 -5.66 6.75 14.85
C PRO A 318 -4.32 7.06 15.53
N ILE A 319 -3.24 7.12 14.75
CA ILE A 319 -1.92 7.51 15.24
C ILE A 319 -1.57 8.88 14.62
N PRO A 320 -1.31 9.92 15.43
CA PRO A 320 -0.89 11.23 14.92
C PRO A 320 0.34 11.12 14.04
N HIS A 321 0.40 11.91 12.96
CA HIS A 321 1.57 12.00 12.07
C HIS A 321 2.09 10.64 11.52
N ILE A 322 1.23 9.62 11.41
CA ILE A 322 1.69 8.25 11.13
C ILE A 322 2.51 8.08 9.84
N GLY A 323 2.32 8.97 8.87
CA GLY A 323 3.12 8.96 7.64
C GLY A 323 4.55 9.41 7.88
N GLU A 324 4.72 10.52 8.59
CA GLU A 324 6.05 11.06 8.94
C GLU A 324 6.80 10.06 9.84
N ILE A 325 6.11 9.45 10.80
CA ILE A 325 6.68 8.41 11.67
C ILE A 325 7.14 7.21 10.84
N PHE A 326 6.28 6.71 9.94
CA PHE A 326 6.62 5.58 9.08
C PHE A 326 7.79 5.91 8.14
N ASN A 327 7.84 7.13 7.58
CA ASN A 327 8.97 7.59 6.76
C ASN A 327 10.29 7.55 7.55
N CYS A 328 10.29 8.07 8.78
CA CYS A 328 11.46 8.06 9.65
C CYS A 328 11.96 6.63 9.93
N LEU A 329 11.03 5.69 10.14
CA LEU A 329 11.35 4.27 10.38
C LEU A 329 11.86 3.58 9.11
N GLU A 330 11.27 3.88 7.97
CA GLU A 330 11.65 3.33 6.67
C GLU A 330 13.05 3.81 6.23
N GLU A 331 13.44 5.04 6.54
CA GLU A 331 14.78 5.58 6.30
C GLU A 331 15.87 4.71 6.94
N VAL A 332 15.59 4.15 8.11
CA VAL A 332 16.52 3.28 8.83
C VAL A 332 16.25 1.79 8.62
N GLY A 333 15.41 1.42 7.65
CA GLY A 333 15.24 0.05 7.18
C GLY A 333 14.17 -0.77 7.90
N TYR A 334 13.21 -0.14 8.58
CA TYR A 334 11.99 -0.82 8.99
C TYR A 334 11.04 -0.97 7.79
N ILE A 335 10.21 -2.00 7.83
CA ILE A 335 9.21 -2.34 6.81
C ILE A 335 7.83 -2.42 7.44
N SER A 336 6.79 -2.28 6.62
CA SER A 336 5.40 -2.40 7.04
C SER A 336 5.01 -3.84 7.41
N ASP A 337 4.15 -3.97 8.42
CA ASP A 337 3.50 -5.24 8.81
C ASP A 337 2.03 -4.98 9.21
N PRO A 338 1.10 -5.93 9.04
CA PRO A 338 -0.31 -5.73 9.43
C PRO A 338 -0.54 -5.55 10.95
N HIS A 339 0.32 -6.12 11.79
CA HIS A 339 0.18 -6.13 13.26
C HIS A 339 1.17 -5.20 13.96
N TRP A 340 2.11 -4.62 13.21
CA TRP A 340 3.10 -3.69 13.70
C TRP A 340 3.14 -2.46 12.83
N LEU A 341 3.34 -1.29 13.44
CA LEU A 341 3.48 -0.06 12.67
C LEU A 341 4.67 -0.18 11.71
N ALA A 342 5.80 -0.65 12.24
CA ALA A 342 6.96 -1.01 11.44
C ALA A 342 7.78 -2.10 12.13
N VAL A 343 8.48 -2.91 11.34
CA VAL A 343 9.31 -4.04 11.77
C VAL A 343 10.66 -3.96 11.08
N LYS A 344 11.75 -4.13 11.82
CA LYS A 344 13.08 -4.41 11.29
C LYS A 344 13.41 -5.88 11.54
N PRO A 345 13.34 -6.76 10.52
CA PRO A 345 13.64 -8.17 10.68
C PRO A 345 15.15 -8.39 10.90
N LEU A 346 15.52 -8.94 12.05
CA LEU A 346 16.92 -9.22 12.40
C LEU A 346 17.54 -10.26 11.45
N ASN A 347 16.73 -11.22 11.01
CA ASN A 347 17.15 -12.28 10.10
C ASN A 347 17.38 -11.83 8.64
N ARG A 348 17.19 -10.54 8.34
CA ARG A 348 17.49 -9.92 7.04
C ARG A 348 18.65 -8.93 7.09
N LEU A 349 19.26 -8.75 8.26
CA LEU A 349 20.41 -7.88 8.42
C LEU A 349 21.65 -8.57 7.86
N LEU A 350 22.55 -7.77 7.29
CA LEU A 350 23.88 -8.20 6.84
C LEU A 350 24.89 -7.58 7.80
N PHE A 351 25.61 -8.42 8.53
CA PHE A 351 26.63 -7.98 9.47
C PHE A 351 27.69 -9.07 9.66
N ASP A 352 28.92 -8.64 9.93
CA ASP A 352 30.05 -9.55 10.15
C ASP A 352 30.29 -9.80 11.65
N ASP A 353 29.95 -8.85 12.50
CA ASP A 353 30.17 -8.91 13.95
C ASP A 353 28.89 -8.56 14.73
N VAL A 354 28.54 -9.44 15.68
CA VAL A 354 27.32 -9.34 16.49
C VAL A 354 27.31 -8.10 17.39
N ASN A 355 28.44 -7.78 18.01
CA ASN A 355 28.50 -6.67 18.98
C ASN A 355 28.49 -5.32 18.26
N ILE A 356 29.26 -5.21 17.16
CA ILE A 356 29.26 -3.99 16.34
C ILE A 356 27.86 -3.71 15.79
N GLU A 357 27.16 -4.75 15.35
CA GLU A 357 25.79 -4.60 14.84
C GLU A 357 24.79 -4.26 15.97
N ALA A 358 24.96 -4.83 17.17
CA ALA A 358 24.14 -4.48 18.33
C ALA A 358 24.30 -3.01 18.74
N ASP A 359 25.54 -2.51 18.83
CA ASP A 359 25.86 -1.10 19.11
C ASP A 359 25.21 -0.18 18.06
N ARG A 360 25.34 -0.55 16.78
CA ARG A 360 24.74 0.20 15.67
C ARG A 360 23.22 0.26 15.79
N ILE A 361 22.59 -0.86 16.11
CA ILE A 361 21.13 -0.97 16.28
C ILE A 361 20.65 -0.14 17.47
N GLU A 362 21.31 -0.21 18.62
CA GLU A 362 20.96 0.58 19.80
C GLU A 362 20.92 2.07 19.44
N LYS A 363 22.03 2.58 18.88
CA LYS A 363 22.16 3.97 18.48
C LYS A 363 21.06 4.39 17.50
N GLU A 364 20.84 3.57 16.47
CA GLU A 364 19.81 3.83 15.45
C GLU A 364 18.40 3.87 16.05
N VAL A 365 18.07 2.93 16.95
CA VAL A 365 16.78 2.90 17.65
C VAL A 365 16.60 4.17 18.47
N LEU A 366 17.59 4.56 19.28
CA LEU A 366 17.51 5.75 20.13
C LEU A 366 17.34 7.03 19.30
N GLU A 367 18.12 7.20 18.24
CA GLU A 367 18.01 8.35 17.33
C GLU A 367 16.64 8.39 16.63
N THR A 368 16.16 7.23 16.17
CA THR A 368 14.90 7.11 15.45
C THR A 368 13.72 7.40 16.37
N VAL A 369 13.69 6.86 17.58
CA VAL A 369 12.64 7.18 18.57
C VAL A 369 12.70 8.67 18.94
N GLY A 370 13.90 9.26 19.06
CA GLY A 370 14.07 10.69 19.27
C GLY A 370 13.40 11.54 18.17
N LYS A 371 13.58 11.17 16.90
CA LYS A 371 12.90 11.82 15.76
C LYS A 371 11.39 11.62 15.79
N ILE A 372 10.91 10.42 16.13
CA ILE A 372 9.48 10.13 16.28
C ILE A 372 8.85 11.03 17.36
N ASN A 373 9.53 11.20 18.49
CA ASN A 373 9.08 12.13 19.53
C ASN A 373 8.98 13.56 19.00
N GLN A 374 9.99 14.05 18.28
CA GLN A 374 9.93 15.38 17.67
C GLN A 374 8.73 15.53 16.72
N ILE A 375 8.42 14.51 15.91
CA ILE A 375 7.27 14.51 15.01
C ILE A 375 5.95 14.58 15.80
N LEU A 376 5.80 13.75 16.84
CA LEU A 376 4.58 13.69 17.65
C LEU A 376 4.34 14.95 18.50
N TYR A 377 5.41 15.66 18.88
CA TYR A 377 5.34 16.89 19.68
C TYR A 377 5.45 18.19 18.86
N ARG A 378 5.47 18.12 17.52
CA ARG A 378 5.23 19.31 16.68
C ARG A 378 3.83 19.82 17.00
N GLN A 379 3.74 21.09 17.39
CA GLN A 379 2.53 21.73 17.91
C GLN A 379 1.28 21.38 17.07
N GLN A 380 0.22 20.98 17.77
CA GLN A 380 -1.14 20.81 17.23
C GLN A 380 -1.69 22.12 16.68
#